data_AF-A0A353RPI1-F1
#
_entry.id   AF-A0A353RPI1-F1
#
_cell.length_a   1.000
_cell.length_b   1.000
_cell.length_c   1.000
_cell.angle_alpha   90.00
_cell.angle_beta   90.00
_cell.angle_gamma   90.00
#
_symmetry.space_group_name_H-M   'P 1'
#
loop_
_entity.id
_entity.type
_entity.pdbx_description
1 polymer ?
#
loop_
_entity_poly.entity_id
_entity_poly.type
_entity_poly.pdbx_seq_one_letter_code
_entity_poly.pdbx_strand_id
1 'polypeptide(L)'
;MSGYCWLTGRVETANVIEVQHDNGYVTEYWHLSSFAPDLSPGTRVSRDPSHPIGYSGNTGCSSGPHLHFLVRNSSGFVVDPYDWMPLPDAAWYGQTDPWQQYNADNGSADATSHYLWIHQLATATLLSSSATTVITSTSGSAVATFPVGAYDAALRVQMVEGLQSARISGYRSLYSFSLFGYTTNDTPVTALEGEITLDVYVPTGGISALFVNSTVTPTLQVWDAQSSTWQELPTTWDSATNSALATSSQIGTFALTIPEYRIYLPFVGRNIP
;
A
#
# COMPACT_ATOMS: atom_id res chain seq x y z
N MET A 1 -26.63 -5.48 -2.46
CA MET A 1 -27.04 -4.78 -1.22
C MET A 1 -27.30 -3.30 -1.53
N SER A 2 -28.03 -2.56 -0.68
CA SER A 2 -28.21 -1.10 -0.83
C SER A 2 -27.20 -0.33 0.01
N GLY A 3 -26.48 0.61 -0.59
CA GLY A 3 -25.51 1.48 0.09
C GLY A 3 -26.01 2.93 0.16
N TYR A 4 -25.71 3.63 1.25
CA TYR A 4 -26.02 5.05 1.37
C TYR A 4 -24.95 5.88 0.63
N CYS A 5 -25.37 6.62 -0.39
CA CYS A 5 -24.49 7.48 -1.17
C CYS A 5 -24.43 8.87 -0.56
N TRP A 6 -23.36 9.16 0.18
CA TRP A 6 -23.18 10.45 0.86
C TRP A 6 -23.06 11.63 -0.11
N LEU A 7 -22.60 11.38 -1.35
CA LEU A 7 -22.46 12.40 -2.39
C LEU A 7 -23.80 12.84 -2.99
N THR A 8 -24.77 11.94 -3.10
CA THR A 8 -26.09 12.22 -3.69
C THR A 8 -27.20 12.34 -2.65
N GLY A 9 -26.92 11.98 -1.39
CA GLY A 9 -27.89 11.95 -0.30
C GLY A 9 -28.97 10.88 -0.48
N ARG A 10 -28.68 9.82 -1.26
CA ARG A 10 -29.65 8.78 -1.63
C ARG A 10 -29.16 7.40 -1.24
N VAL A 11 -30.10 6.53 -0.90
CA VAL A 11 -29.86 5.09 -0.82
C VAL A 11 -29.92 4.56 -2.25
N GLU A 12 -28.81 4.02 -2.74
CA GLU A 12 -28.73 3.45 -4.07
C GLU A 12 -28.42 1.96 -3.97
N THR A 13 -29.12 1.17 -4.78
CA THR A 13 -28.96 -0.27 -4.79
C THR A 13 -27.78 -0.62 -5.69
N ALA A 14 -26.79 -1.31 -5.13
CA ALA A 14 -25.65 -1.83 -5.88
C ALA A 14 -25.82 -3.34 -6.09
N ASN A 15 -25.40 -3.81 -7.27
CA ASN A 15 -25.12 -5.22 -7.46
C ASN A 15 -23.77 -5.50 -6.78
N VAL A 16 -23.81 -6.37 -5.79
CA VAL A 16 -22.66 -6.72 -4.95
C VAL A 16 -22.59 -8.22 -4.87
N ILE A 17 -21.38 -8.76 -5.04
CA ILE A 17 -21.08 -10.16 -4.70
C ILE A 17 -20.21 -10.15 -3.46
N GLU A 18 -20.60 -10.95 -2.48
CA GLU A 18 -19.79 -11.28 -1.32
C GLU A 18 -19.31 -12.71 -1.48
N VAL A 19 -18.01 -12.92 -1.40
CA VAL A 19 -17.41 -14.25 -1.38
C VAL A 19 -16.92 -14.49 0.04
N GLN A 20 -17.57 -15.44 0.71
CA GLN A 20 -17.11 -15.96 2.00
C GLN A 20 -16.03 -16.99 1.74
N HIS A 21 -14.96 -16.87 2.52
CA HIS A 21 -13.78 -17.71 2.37
C HIS A 21 -13.64 -18.63 3.56
N ASP A 22 -13.05 -19.81 3.34
CA ASP A 22 -12.94 -20.85 4.38
C ASP A 22 -12.11 -20.39 5.60
N ASN A 23 -11.25 -19.39 5.43
CA ASN A 23 -10.48 -18.76 6.52
C ASN A 23 -11.26 -17.71 7.32
N GLY A 24 -12.55 -17.53 7.05
CA GLY A 24 -13.44 -16.58 7.72
C GLY A 24 -13.38 -15.15 7.17
N TYR A 25 -12.55 -14.87 6.17
CA TYR A 25 -12.56 -13.57 5.49
C TYR A 25 -13.73 -13.46 4.51
N VAL A 26 -14.10 -12.23 4.20
CA VAL A 26 -15.09 -11.92 3.15
C VAL A 26 -14.48 -10.93 2.17
N THR A 27 -14.54 -11.24 0.87
CA THR A 27 -14.25 -10.25 -0.17
C THR A 27 -15.54 -9.76 -0.80
N GLU A 28 -15.62 -8.45 -1.05
CA GLU A 28 -16.80 -7.82 -1.64
C GLU A 28 -16.44 -7.16 -2.97
N TYR A 29 -17.31 -7.37 -3.95
CA TYR A 29 -17.17 -6.86 -5.33
C TYR A 29 -18.40 -6.02 -5.65
N TRP A 30 -18.22 -4.70 -5.67
CA TRP A 30 -19.30 -3.72 -5.79
C TRP A 30 -19.41 -3.13 -7.20
N HIS A 31 -20.49 -2.38 -7.40
CA HIS A 31 -20.82 -1.64 -8.62
C HIS A 31 -21.05 -2.50 -9.86
N LEU A 32 -21.30 -3.80 -9.71
CA LEU A 32 -21.41 -4.71 -10.85
C LEU A 32 -22.57 -4.33 -11.79
N SER A 33 -22.40 -4.53 -13.09
CA SER A 33 -23.47 -4.35 -14.08
C SER A 33 -24.45 -5.53 -14.03
N SER A 34 -23.91 -6.74 -13.92
CA SER A 34 -24.67 -7.98 -13.75
C SER A 34 -23.83 -9.05 -13.04
N PHE A 35 -24.52 -10.02 -12.46
CA PHE A 35 -23.93 -11.26 -11.97
C PHE A 35 -23.73 -12.24 -13.13
N ALA A 36 -22.81 -13.19 -13.00
CA ALA A 36 -22.70 -14.26 -13.98
C ALA A 36 -23.98 -15.13 -13.97
N PRO A 37 -24.40 -15.67 -15.13
CA PRO A 37 -25.72 -16.27 -15.31
C PRO A 37 -26.00 -17.48 -14.41
N ASP A 38 -24.97 -18.20 -13.96
CA ASP A 38 -25.10 -19.42 -13.17
C ASP A 38 -24.90 -19.19 -11.66
N LEU A 39 -24.86 -17.93 -11.21
CA LEU A 39 -24.63 -17.62 -9.80
C LEU A 39 -25.92 -17.40 -9.03
N SER A 40 -25.94 -18.03 -7.86
CA SER A 40 -26.94 -17.81 -6.83
C SER A 40 -26.28 -17.78 -5.44
N PRO A 41 -26.90 -17.17 -4.41
CA PRO A 41 -26.38 -17.22 -3.05
C PRO A 41 -26.09 -18.66 -2.60
N GLY A 42 -24.89 -18.88 -2.06
CA GLY A 42 -24.41 -20.22 -1.68
C GLY A 42 -23.72 -21.01 -2.79
N THR A 43 -23.64 -20.46 -4.01
CA THR A 43 -22.82 -21.06 -5.09
C THR A 43 -21.34 -21.02 -4.69
N ARG A 44 -20.67 -22.18 -4.75
CA ARG A 44 -19.21 -22.22 -4.64
C ARG A 44 -18.59 -21.66 -5.91
N VAL A 45 -17.64 -20.76 -5.75
CA VAL A 45 -16.92 -20.10 -6.83
C VAL A 45 -15.47 -20.54 -6.78
N SER A 46 -14.80 -20.65 -7.93
CA SER A 46 -13.39 -21.01 -8.02
C SER A 46 -12.60 -19.90 -8.69
N ARG A 47 -11.26 -19.95 -8.61
CA ARG A 47 -10.35 -19.01 -9.27
C ARG A 47 -10.17 -19.29 -10.78
N ASP A 48 -11.05 -20.08 -11.37
CA ASP A 48 -10.95 -20.40 -12.80
C ASP A 48 -11.32 -19.17 -13.65
N PRO A 49 -10.41 -18.65 -14.49
CA PRO A 49 -10.66 -17.47 -15.31
C PRO A 49 -11.76 -17.67 -16.36
N SER A 50 -12.15 -18.92 -16.64
CA SER A 50 -13.30 -19.23 -17.50
C SER A 50 -14.66 -19.11 -16.81
N HIS A 51 -14.68 -18.96 -15.48
CA HIS A 51 -15.88 -18.88 -14.65
C HIS A 51 -15.95 -17.52 -13.93
N PRO A 52 -16.34 -16.43 -14.64
CA PRO A 52 -16.46 -15.12 -14.02
C PRO A 52 -17.55 -15.12 -12.95
N ILE A 53 -17.35 -14.33 -11.88
CA ILE A 53 -18.40 -14.15 -10.86
C ILE A 53 -19.35 -13.00 -11.20
N GLY A 54 -18.94 -12.06 -12.04
CA GLY A 54 -19.78 -10.93 -12.42
C GLY A 54 -19.06 -10.00 -13.35
N TYR A 55 -19.76 -8.96 -13.77
CA TYR A 55 -19.27 -8.00 -14.75
C TYR A 55 -19.19 -6.63 -14.11
N SER A 56 -18.05 -5.96 -14.25
CA SER A 56 -17.85 -4.59 -13.79
C SER A 56 -18.92 -3.66 -14.38
N GLY A 57 -19.33 -2.64 -13.64
CA GLY A 57 -20.44 -1.77 -14.03
C GLY A 57 -20.45 -0.47 -13.25
N ASN A 58 -21.62 0.15 -13.19
CA ASN A 58 -21.83 1.46 -12.58
C ASN A 58 -23.09 1.50 -11.69
N THR A 59 -23.37 0.42 -10.96
CA THR A 59 -24.54 0.36 -10.07
C THR A 59 -24.24 0.91 -8.67
N GLY A 60 -25.26 1.41 -7.97
CA GLY A 60 -25.10 2.07 -6.68
C GLY A 60 -24.32 3.39 -6.77
N CYS A 61 -23.68 3.77 -5.67
CA CYS A 61 -22.94 5.02 -5.53
C CYS A 61 -21.61 5.00 -6.33
N SER A 62 -21.69 5.14 -7.65
CA SER A 62 -20.55 5.10 -8.56
C SER A 62 -20.67 6.19 -9.63
N SER A 63 -19.56 6.85 -9.96
CA SER A 63 -19.49 7.93 -10.95
C SER A 63 -19.13 7.47 -12.36
N GLY A 64 -18.69 6.21 -12.52
CA GLY A 64 -18.39 5.59 -13.81
C GLY A 64 -18.03 4.11 -13.65
N PRO A 65 -17.94 3.33 -14.75
CA PRO A 65 -17.68 1.90 -14.68
C PRO A 65 -16.35 1.56 -14.01
N HIS A 66 -16.38 0.96 -12.82
CA HIS A 66 -15.19 0.50 -12.09
C HIS A 66 -15.57 -0.61 -11.08
N LEU A 67 -14.56 -1.33 -10.59
CA LEU A 67 -14.73 -2.31 -9.52
C LEU A 67 -14.32 -1.69 -8.20
N HIS A 68 -15.22 -1.66 -7.23
CA HIS A 68 -14.87 -1.39 -5.84
C HIS A 68 -14.67 -2.73 -5.13
N PHE A 69 -13.44 -2.97 -4.69
CA PHE A 69 -13.02 -4.19 -4.02
C PHE A 69 -12.75 -3.89 -2.54
N LEU A 70 -13.32 -4.72 -1.68
CA LEU A 70 -13.18 -4.60 -0.23
C LEU A 70 -12.86 -5.96 0.38
N VAL A 71 -12.10 -5.95 1.47
CA VAL A 71 -11.85 -7.15 2.26
C VAL A 71 -12.31 -6.90 3.69
N ARG A 72 -12.99 -7.89 4.28
CA ARG A 72 -13.30 -7.95 5.70
C ARG A 72 -12.57 -9.12 6.33
N ASN A 73 -11.98 -8.87 7.49
CA ASN A 73 -11.40 -9.95 8.31
C ASN A 73 -12.49 -10.78 8.97
N SER A 74 -12.09 -11.87 9.64
CA SER A 74 -12.98 -12.79 10.37
C SER A 74 -13.80 -12.13 11.49
N SER A 75 -13.40 -10.94 11.94
CA SER A 75 -14.12 -10.13 12.94
C SER A 75 -15.09 -9.13 12.29
N GLY A 76 -15.20 -9.11 10.97
CA GLY A 76 -16.12 -8.27 10.19
C GLY A 76 -15.62 -6.85 9.90
N PHE A 77 -14.40 -6.49 10.31
CA PHE A 77 -13.83 -5.16 10.06
C PHE A 77 -13.31 -5.05 8.63
N VAL A 78 -13.61 -3.92 7.98
CA VAL A 78 -13.00 -3.53 6.71
C VAL A 78 -11.50 -3.30 6.94
N VAL A 79 -10.69 -3.89 6.10
CA VAL A 79 -9.23 -3.87 6.16
C VAL A 79 -8.70 -3.45 4.80
N ASP A 80 -7.63 -2.65 4.77
CA ASP A 80 -7.02 -2.24 3.51
C ASP A 80 -6.41 -3.47 2.83
N PRO A 81 -6.84 -3.85 1.61
CA PRO A 81 -6.24 -4.97 0.90
C PRO A 81 -4.74 -4.79 0.61
N TYR A 82 -4.24 -3.55 0.70
CA TYR A 82 -2.84 -3.17 0.57
C TYR A 82 -2.15 -2.81 1.90
N ASP A 83 -2.85 -2.77 3.05
CA ASP A 83 -2.17 -2.81 4.37
C ASP A 83 -1.37 -4.12 4.53
N TRP A 84 -1.63 -5.09 3.66
CA TRP A 84 -0.90 -6.35 3.50
C TRP A 84 0.07 -6.35 2.32
N MET A 85 0.49 -5.19 1.81
CA MET A 85 1.67 -5.17 0.95
C MET A 85 2.79 -5.90 1.70
N PRO A 86 3.34 -7.04 1.21
CA PRO A 86 4.26 -7.89 1.98
C PRO A 86 5.48 -7.10 2.42
N LEU A 87 5.35 -6.43 3.56
CA LEU A 87 6.38 -5.61 4.14
C LEU A 87 7.33 -6.58 4.81
N PRO A 88 8.56 -6.72 4.30
CA PRO A 88 9.50 -7.74 4.75
C PRO A 88 9.76 -7.75 6.28
N ASP A 89 9.45 -6.64 6.96
CA ASP A 89 9.59 -6.42 8.40
C ASP A 89 8.32 -6.64 9.22
N ALA A 90 7.16 -6.85 8.58
CA ALA A 90 5.91 -7.04 9.29
C ALA A 90 5.87 -8.35 10.08
N ALA A 91 5.22 -8.36 11.24
CA ALA A 91 5.05 -9.57 12.06
C ALA A 91 4.30 -10.70 11.34
N TRP A 92 3.55 -10.36 10.28
CA TRP A 92 2.84 -11.30 9.41
C TRP A 92 3.61 -11.71 8.16
N TYR A 93 4.78 -11.11 7.89
CA TYR A 93 5.62 -11.45 6.74
C TYR A 93 6.23 -12.84 6.91
N GLY A 94 6.12 -13.68 5.88
CA GLY A 94 6.55 -15.07 5.95
C GLY A 94 5.70 -15.96 6.87
N GLN A 95 4.59 -15.45 7.44
CA GLN A 95 3.61 -16.33 8.06
C GLN A 95 3.05 -17.28 7.01
N THR A 96 2.71 -18.49 7.46
CA THR A 96 2.03 -19.47 6.64
C THR A 96 0.76 -18.83 6.12
N ASP A 97 0.65 -18.77 4.80
CA ASP A 97 -0.52 -18.27 4.12
C ASP A 97 -1.76 -18.97 4.74
N PRO A 98 -2.71 -18.25 5.35
CA PRO A 98 -3.88 -18.84 5.97
C PRO A 98 -4.73 -19.59 4.95
N TRP A 99 -4.52 -19.37 3.65
CA TRP A 99 -5.12 -20.09 2.55
C TRP A 99 -4.41 -21.39 2.20
N GLN A 100 -3.13 -21.55 2.53
CA GLN A 100 -2.33 -22.74 2.22
C GLN A 100 -2.87 -24.01 2.89
N GLN A 101 -3.58 -23.88 4.01
CA GLN A 101 -4.23 -25.02 4.69
C GLN A 101 -5.53 -25.49 4.00
N TYR A 102 -6.04 -24.73 3.03
CA TYR A 102 -7.25 -25.06 2.29
C TYR A 102 -6.90 -25.57 0.89
N ASN A 103 -7.70 -26.50 0.38
CA ASN A 103 -7.56 -26.98 -1.00
C ASN A 103 -8.14 -25.92 -1.95
N ALA A 104 -7.54 -25.73 -3.13
CA ALA A 104 -8.18 -24.88 -4.13
C ALA A 104 -9.42 -25.57 -4.70
N ASP A 105 -10.48 -24.80 -4.91
CA ASP A 105 -11.76 -25.30 -5.44
C ASP A 105 -11.67 -25.86 -6.87
N ASN A 106 -10.54 -25.63 -7.57
CA ASN A 106 -10.25 -26.20 -8.90
C ASN A 106 -9.60 -27.61 -8.84
N GLY A 107 -9.49 -28.20 -7.65
CA GLY A 107 -8.89 -29.52 -7.45
C GLY A 107 -7.35 -29.53 -7.41
N SER A 108 -6.69 -28.37 -7.47
CA SER A 108 -5.26 -28.28 -7.16
C SER A 108 -5.04 -28.26 -5.65
N ALA A 109 -3.94 -28.87 -5.19
CA ALA A 109 -3.57 -28.98 -3.78
C ALA A 109 -3.15 -27.64 -3.13
N ASP A 110 -3.51 -26.51 -3.75
CA ASP A 110 -2.89 -25.22 -3.42
C ASP A 110 -3.88 -24.06 -3.56
N ALA A 111 -4.53 -23.66 -2.46
CA ALA A 111 -5.28 -22.41 -2.38
C ALA A 111 -4.42 -21.19 -2.04
N THR A 112 -3.08 -21.31 -2.08
CA THR A 112 -2.13 -20.24 -1.76
C THR A 112 -2.51 -18.97 -2.51
N SER A 113 -2.66 -17.90 -1.74
CA SER A 113 -2.74 -16.54 -2.20
C SER A 113 -1.35 -16.09 -2.67
N HIS A 114 -0.96 -16.57 -3.84
CA HIS A 114 0.38 -16.38 -4.45
C HIS A 114 0.82 -14.90 -4.55
N TYR A 115 -0.09 -13.95 -4.42
CA TYR A 115 0.16 -12.51 -4.55
C TYR A 115 -0.05 -11.72 -3.25
N LEU A 116 -0.47 -12.35 -2.15
CA LEU A 116 -0.76 -11.67 -0.87
C LEU A 116 0.37 -11.78 0.16
N TRP A 117 1.30 -12.74 0.01
CA TRP A 117 2.25 -13.09 1.09
C TRP A 117 3.73 -12.92 0.73
N ILE A 118 4.05 -12.76 -0.55
CA ILE A 118 5.42 -12.49 -1.01
C ILE A 118 5.34 -11.40 -2.07
N HIS A 119 6.03 -10.29 -1.83
CA HIS A 119 6.19 -9.26 -2.85
C HIS A 119 7.22 -9.76 -3.87
N GLN A 120 6.73 -10.43 -4.91
CA GLN A 120 7.60 -10.87 -6.00
C GLN A 120 8.12 -9.65 -6.75
N LEU A 121 9.45 -9.52 -6.84
CA LEU A 121 10.06 -8.39 -7.53
C LEU A 121 9.74 -8.46 -9.03
N ALA A 122 8.96 -7.52 -9.53
CA ALA A 122 8.63 -7.45 -10.96
C ALA A 122 9.86 -7.09 -11.81
N THR A 123 10.73 -6.22 -11.28
CA THR A 123 12.04 -5.88 -11.82
C THR A 123 13.00 -5.65 -10.65
N ALA A 124 14.18 -6.27 -10.67
CA ALA A 124 15.14 -6.16 -9.58
C ALA A 124 16.52 -5.73 -10.08
N THR A 125 17.14 -4.80 -9.34
CA THR A 125 18.56 -4.46 -9.50
C THR A 125 19.37 -5.35 -8.56
N LEU A 126 20.39 -6.03 -9.10
CA LEU A 126 21.34 -6.77 -8.28
C LEU A 126 22.41 -5.81 -7.76
N LEU A 127 22.46 -5.63 -6.45
CA LEU A 127 23.47 -4.82 -5.79
C LEU A 127 24.79 -5.62 -5.68
N SER A 128 25.90 -5.02 -6.12
CA SER A 128 27.25 -5.59 -5.99
C SER A 128 28.01 -5.01 -4.81
N SER A 129 28.50 -5.86 -3.89
CA SER A 129 29.27 -5.42 -2.71
C SER A 129 30.59 -4.71 -3.04
N SER A 130 30.97 -4.62 -4.32
CA SER A 130 32.17 -3.95 -4.81
C SER A 130 31.94 -2.58 -5.45
N ALA A 131 30.69 -2.14 -5.63
CA ALA A 131 30.39 -0.85 -6.25
C ALA A 131 29.13 -0.18 -5.70
N THR A 132 29.14 1.15 -5.62
CA THR A 132 27.95 1.93 -5.30
C THR A 132 26.89 1.70 -6.35
N THR A 133 25.66 1.42 -5.91
CA THR A 133 24.51 1.21 -6.79
C THR A 133 23.47 2.30 -6.55
N VAL A 134 22.89 2.84 -7.61
CA VAL A 134 21.84 3.86 -7.53
C VAL A 134 20.56 3.28 -8.13
N ILE A 135 19.46 3.37 -7.39
CA ILE A 135 18.13 3.00 -7.84
C ILE A 135 17.29 4.27 -7.91
N THR A 136 16.74 4.55 -9.08
CA THR A 136 15.87 5.69 -9.31
C THR A 136 14.46 5.20 -9.57
N SER A 137 13.50 5.91 -9.00
CA SER A 137 12.08 5.65 -9.15
C SER A 137 11.61 5.92 -10.59
N THR A 138 10.49 5.33 -11.00
CA THR A 138 9.97 5.50 -12.37
C THR A 138 9.69 6.95 -12.73
N SER A 139 9.18 7.76 -11.79
CA SER A 139 8.97 9.19 -12.00
C SER A 139 10.25 10.03 -11.90
N GLY A 140 11.34 9.46 -11.38
CA GLY A 140 12.57 10.19 -11.05
C GLY A 140 12.50 11.00 -9.74
N SER A 141 11.38 10.96 -9.02
CA SER A 141 11.19 11.70 -7.76
C SER A 141 11.90 11.08 -6.56
N ALA A 142 12.29 9.81 -6.58
CA ALA A 142 13.06 9.21 -5.50
C ALA A 142 14.31 8.50 -6.03
N VAL A 143 15.43 8.72 -5.34
CA VAL A 143 16.72 8.10 -5.63
C VAL A 143 17.26 7.48 -4.35
N ALA A 144 17.57 6.20 -4.40
CA ALA A 144 18.23 5.46 -3.32
C ALA A 144 19.65 5.11 -3.76
N THR A 145 20.64 5.56 -2.99
CA THR A 145 22.06 5.28 -3.23
C THR A 145 22.57 4.30 -2.18
N PHE A 146 23.04 3.15 -2.65
CA PHE A 146 23.59 2.07 -1.86
C PHE A 146 25.12 2.10 -1.96
N PRO A 147 25.85 2.62 -0.96
CA PRO A 147 27.31 2.65 -1.00
C PRO A 147 27.91 1.26 -0.84
N VAL A 148 29.18 1.13 -1.22
CA VAL A 148 29.99 -0.06 -0.94
C VAL A 148 30.02 -0.31 0.57
N GLY A 149 29.73 -1.54 1.00
CA GLY A 149 29.72 -1.92 2.42
C GLY A 149 28.41 -1.63 3.15
N ALA A 150 27.36 -1.12 2.48
CA ALA A 150 26.03 -1.09 3.08
C ALA A 150 25.42 -2.49 3.26
N TYR A 151 25.96 -3.50 2.58
CA TYR A 151 25.53 -4.89 2.63
C TYR A 151 26.68 -5.84 2.25
N ASP A 152 26.68 -7.03 2.84
CA ASP A 152 27.77 -8.02 2.66
C ASP A 152 27.45 -9.11 1.63
N ALA A 153 26.18 -9.23 1.19
CA ALA A 153 25.73 -10.26 0.26
C ALA A 153 24.94 -9.67 -0.91
N ALA A 154 24.98 -10.33 -2.07
CA ALA A 154 24.26 -9.88 -3.26
C ALA A 154 22.75 -9.74 -2.96
N LEU A 155 22.22 -8.53 -3.17
CA LEU A 155 20.85 -8.17 -2.84
C LEU A 155 20.08 -7.81 -4.11
N ARG A 156 18.89 -8.35 -4.29
CA ARG A 156 17.93 -7.92 -5.31
C ARG A 156 17.05 -6.86 -4.68
N VAL A 157 17.04 -5.65 -5.25
CA VAL A 157 16.22 -4.56 -4.75
C VAL A 157 15.30 -4.03 -5.85
N GLN A 158 14.04 -3.80 -5.50
CA GLN A 158 13.06 -3.08 -6.32
C GLN A 158 12.58 -1.84 -5.57
N MET A 159 12.46 -0.73 -6.30
CA MET A 159 11.73 0.45 -5.83
C MET A 159 10.32 0.46 -6.43
N VAL A 160 9.32 0.72 -5.60
CA VAL A 160 7.92 0.86 -5.99
C VAL A 160 7.40 2.21 -5.49
N GLU A 161 6.84 3.00 -6.40
CA GLU A 161 6.26 4.31 -6.06
C GLU A 161 4.79 4.19 -5.66
N GLY A 162 4.32 5.09 -4.80
CA GLY A 162 2.90 5.41 -4.74
C GLY A 162 2.06 4.56 -3.79
N LEU A 163 2.43 4.50 -2.52
CA LEU A 163 1.42 4.27 -1.49
C LEU A 163 0.66 5.59 -1.28
N GLN A 164 -0.50 5.72 -1.91
CA GLN A 164 -1.28 6.95 -1.97
C GLN A 164 -1.71 7.53 -0.61
N SER A 165 -1.45 6.85 0.52
CA SER A 165 -1.72 7.36 1.86
C SER A 165 -0.87 6.63 2.90
N ALA A 166 0.41 6.99 3.05
CA ALA A 166 1.06 6.82 4.34
C ALA A 166 0.25 7.62 5.37
N ARG A 167 -0.72 6.99 6.02
CA ARG A 167 -1.59 7.65 7.00
C ARG A 167 -0.78 7.83 8.28
N ILE A 168 -0.17 9.00 8.38
CA ILE A 168 0.64 9.38 9.52
C ILE A 168 -0.18 10.37 10.33
N SER A 169 -0.56 9.99 11.55
CA SER A 169 -1.42 10.84 12.39
C SER A 169 -0.73 12.17 12.66
N GLY A 170 -1.37 13.28 12.28
CA GLY A 170 -0.80 14.63 12.44
C GLY A 170 0.14 15.05 11.31
N TYR A 171 0.31 14.24 10.27
CA TYR A 171 1.16 14.56 9.12
C TYR A 171 0.41 14.32 7.80
N ARG A 172 0.83 15.04 6.77
CA ARG A 172 0.43 14.87 5.38
C ARG A 172 1.61 14.31 4.61
N SER A 173 1.40 13.17 3.93
CA SER A 173 2.38 12.62 2.99
C SER A 173 2.41 13.46 1.71
N LEU A 174 3.60 13.93 1.33
CA LEU A 174 3.87 14.61 0.06
C LEU A 174 4.27 13.62 -1.03
N TYR A 175 5.02 12.59 -0.66
CA TYR A 175 5.49 11.55 -1.57
C TYR A 175 5.77 10.27 -0.77
N SER A 176 5.55 9.11 -1.37
CA SER A 176 5.83 7.81 -0.74
C SER A 176 6.36 6.81 -1.76
N PHE A 177 7.24 5.95 -1.27
CA PHE A 177 7.83 4.87 -2.06
C PHE A 177 8.26 3.74 -1.12
N SER A 178 8.48 2.56 -1.68
CA SER A 178 9.00 1.41 -0.94
C SER A 178 10.22 0.85 -1.66
N LEU A 179 11.20 0.42 -0.86
CA LEU A 179 12.31 -0.40 -1.31
C LEU A 179 12.07 -1.81 -0.79
N PHE A 180 12.05 -2.78 -1.70
CA PHE A 180 11.92 -4.20 -1.36
C PHE A 180 13.24 -4.90 -1.64
N GLY A 181 13.89 -5.40 -0.60
CA GLY A 181 15.17 -6.10 -0.68
C GLY A 181 15.02 -7.59 -0.40
N TYR A 182 15.66 -8.40 -1.23
CA TYR A 182 15.72 -9.86 -1.07
C TYR A 182 17.12 -10.38 -1.34
N THR A 183 17.59 -11.32 -0.52
CA THR A 183 18.80 -12.09 -0.82
C THR A 183 18.60 -12.92 -2.10
N THR A 184 19.65 -13.54 -2.62
CA THR A 184 19.55 -14.44 -3.79
C THR A 184 18.69 -15.68 -3.55
N ASN A 185 18.42 -16.04 -2.28
CA ASN A 185 17.59 -17.18 -1.90
C ASN A 185 16.15 -16.76 -1.50
N ASP A 186 15.69 -15.61 -1.97
CA ASP A 186 14.36 -15.06 -1.68
C ASP A 186 14.10 -14.75 -0.19
N THR A 187 15.13 -14.68 0.65
CA THR A 187 14.99 -14.20 2.03
C THR A 187 14.80 -12.67 2.05
N PRO A 188 13.77 -12.13 2.72
CA PRO A 188 13.58 -10.69 2.92
C PRO A 188 14.77 -10.00 3.60
N VAL A 189 15.00 -8.73 3.26
CA VAL A 189 15.96 -7.85 3.93
C VAL A 189 15.32 -6.52 4.26
N THR A 190 15.35 -6.16 5.54
CA THR A 190 14.70 -4.97 6.11
C THR A 190 15.69 -4.04 6.80
N ALA A 191 16.85 -4.57 7.16
CA ALA A 191 17.95 -3.86 7.76
C ALA A 191 19.23 -4.08 6.94
N LEU A 192 20.08 -3.06 6.94
CA LEU A 192 21.35 -3.00 6.25
C LEU A 192 22.48 -2.85 7.28
N GLU A 193 23.66 -3.35 6.93
CA GLU A 193 24.87 -3.24 7.76
C GLU A 193 25.42 -1.80 7.77
N GLY A 194 25.13 -1.03 6.71
CA GLY A 194 25.50 0.38 6.59
C GLY A 194 24.34 1.27 6.16
N GLU A 195 24.59 2.58 6.15
CA GLU A 195 23.59 3.57 5.75
C GLU A 195 23.50 3.71 4.23
N ILE A 196 22.27 3.83 3.74
CA ILE A 196 21.93 4.26 2.39
C ILE A 196 21.51 5.71 2.40
N THR A 197 21.64 6.37 1.26
CA THR A 197 21.16 7.75 1.07
C THR A 197 19.88 7.75 0.27
N LEU A 198 18.88 8.48 0.75
CA LEU A 198 17.59 8.70 0.12
C LEU A 198 17.48 10.17 -0.29
N ASP A 199 17.31 10.43 -1.58
CA ASP A 199 17.06 11.75 -2.14
C ASP A 199 15.66 11.76 -2.77
N VAL A 200 14.77 12.59 -2.23
CA VAL A 200 13.36 12.66 -2.64
C VAL A 200 13.03 14.06 -3.12
N TYR A 201 12.79 14.17 -4.42
CA TYR A 201 12.36 15.38 -5.10
C TYR A 201 10.83 15.49 -5.15
N VAL A 202 10.31 16.64 -4.71
CA VAL A 202 8.89 16.97 -4.79
C VAL A 202 8.68 18.06 -5.85
N PRO A 203 7.98 17.78 -6.97
CA PRO A 203 7.72 18.81 -7.97
C PRO A 203 6.86 19.95 -7.41
N THR A 204 7.21 21.17 -7.82
CA THR A 204 6.75 22.46 -7.26
C THR A 204 5.23 22.64 -7.17
N GLY A 205 4.44 21.90 -7.95
CA GLY A 205 2.98 21.90 -7.87
C GLY A 205 2.42 21.42 -6.53
N GLY A 206 3.16 20.61 -5.77
CA GLY A 206 2.72 20.02 -4.50
C GLY A 206 2.95 20.88 -3.25
N ILE A 207 3.85 21.87 -3.31
CA ILE A 207 4.34 22.60 -2.11
C ILE A 207 3.93 24.08 -2.07
N SER A 208 3.49 24.61 -3.22
CA SER A 208 3.16 26.04 -3.39
C SER A 208 2.00 26.53 -2.52
N ALA A 209 1.14 25.64 -2.02
CA ALA A 209 -0.04 25.98 -1.22
C ALA A 209 0.18 25.90 0.30
N LEU A 210 1.38 25.52 0.77
CA LEU A 210 1.63 25.16 2.17
C LEU A 210 2.38 26.23 2.99
N PHE A 211 3.05 27.18 2.32
CA PHE A 211 3.91 28.17 2.97
C PHE A 211 3.20 29.52 3.17
N VAL A 212 2.10 29.52 3.93
CA VAL A 212 1.57 30.79 4.47
C VAL A 212 2.15 30.96 5.88
N ASN A 213 3.20 31.78 6.00
CA ASN A 213 3.78 32.27 7.26
C ASN A 213 4.35 31.23 8.25
N SER A 214 4.69 30.02 7.81
CA SER A 214 5.47 29.06 8.62
C SER A 214 6.48 28.32 7.75
N THR A 215 7.71 28.17 8.26
CA THR A 215 8.77 27.36 7.63
C THR A 215 8.52 25.90 7.97
N VAL A 216 7.57 25.28 7.27
CA VAL A 216 7.31 23.85 7.43
C VAL A 216 8.38 23.08 6.65
N THR A 217 9.28 22.42 7.36
CA THR A 217 10.33 21.61 6.73
C THR A 217 9.82 20.19 6.51
N PRO A 218 9.84 19.66 5.27
CA PRO A 218 9.54 18.26 5.02
C PRO A 218 10.52 17.31 5.70
N THR A 219 10.00 16.21 6.24
CA THR A 219 10.77 15.17 6.92
C THR A 219 10.47 13.81 6.31
N LEU A 220 11.51 13.05 5.96
CA LEU A 220 11.35 11.64 5.60
C LEU A 220 11.07 10.82 6.86
N GLN A 221 10.15 9.88 6.71
CA GLN A 221 9.83 8.88 7.72
C GLN A 221 9.93 7.50 7.09
N VAL A 222 10.33 6.51 7.88
CA VAL A 222 10.32 5.09 7.53
C VAL A 222 9.24 4.40 8.35
N TRP A 223 8.51 3.49 7.73
CA TRP A 223 7.53 2.67 8.41
C TRP A 223 8.20 1.48 9.08
N ASP A 224 7.91 1.28 10.37
CA ASP A 224 8.24 0.07 11.12
C ASP A 224 6.97 -0.78 11.21
N ALA A 225 6.93 -1.88 10.48
CA ALA A 225 5.77 -2.74 10.43
C ALA A 225 5.60 -3.62 11.68
N GLN A 226 6.63 -3.76 12.53
CA GLN A 226 6.52 -4.49 13.79
C GLN A 226 5.77 -3.69 14.83
N SER A 227 6.13 -2.41 14.99
CA SER A 227 5.45 -1.51 15.91
C SER A 227 4.21 -0.86 15.29
N SER A 228 4.02 -0.97 13.98
CA SER A 228 2.99 -0.24 13.22
C SER A 228 3.09 1.27 13.43
N THR A 229 4.32 1.79 13.41
CA THR A 229 4.60 3.22 13.60
C THR A 229 5.55 3.75 12.55
N TRP A 230 5.41 5.03 12.24
CA TRP A 230 6.40 5.76 11.45
C TRP A 230 7.49 6.32 12.34
N GLN A 231 8.74 6.21 11.90
CA GLN A 231 9.92 6.73 12.56
C GLN A 231 10.53 7.83 11.68
N GLU A 232 10.80 9.00 12.27
CA GLU A 232 11.44 10.09 11.53
C GLU A 232 12.91 9.78 11.25
N LEU A 233 13.34 10.08 10.02
CA LEU A 233 14.74 10.02 9.62
C LEU A 233 15.37 11.41 9.70
N PRO A 234 16.66 11.53 10.09
CA PRO A 234 17.40 12.77 9.95
C PRO A 234 17.35 13.28 8.51
N THR A 235 16.63 14.38 8.28
CA THR A 235 16.33 14.89 6.94
C THR A 235 16.88 16.31 6.78
N THR A 236 17.60 16.54 5.67
CA THR A 236 18.01 17.86 5.21
C THR A 236 17.13 18.26 4.03
N TRP A 237 16.42 19.38 4.14
CA TRP A 237 15.59 19.93 3.07
C TRP A 237 16.33 21.04 2.32
N ASP A 238 16.40 20.94 1.00
CA ASP A 238 16.86 22.00 0.10
C ASP A 238 15.67 22.63 -0.63
N SER A 239 15.32 23.86 -0.27
CA SER A 239 14.21 24.60 -0.87
C SER A 239 14.52 25.14 -2.27
N ALA A 240 15.80 25.21 -2.68
CA ALA A 240 16.16 25.65 -4.03
C ALA A 240 15.88 24.55 -5.06
N THR A 241 16.14 23.30 -4.68
CA THR A 241 15.94 22.12 -5.52
C THR A 241 14.64 21.37 -5.21
N ASN A 242 13.94 21.70 -4.12
CA ASN A 242 12.77 20.99 -3.59
C ASN A 242 13.06 19.50 -3.33
N SER A 243 14.24 19.21 -2.80
CA SER A 243 14.64 17.86 -2.44
C SER A 243 14.85 17.68 -0.95
N ALA A 244 14.54 16.48 -0.48
CA ALA A 244 14.78 16.02 0.86
C ALA A 244 15.84 14.91 0.84
N LEU A 245 16.93 15.11 1.58
CA LEU A 245 18.02 14.17 1.72
C LEU A 245 18.00 13.54 3.12
N ALA A 246 18.00 12.21 3.20
CA ALA A 246 18.08 11.48 4.46
C ALA A 246 19.01 10.26 4.35
N THR A 247 19.49 9.77 5.49
CA THR A 247 20.14 8.45 5.59
C THR A 247 19.24 7.45 6.29
N SER A 248 19.40 6.18 5.94
CA SER A 248 18.66 5.07 6.55
C SER A 248 19.53 3.82 6.55
N SER A 249 19.55 3.05 7.64
CA SER A 249 20.04 1.67 7.63
C SER A 249 18.91 0.66 7.41
N GLN A 250 17.71 1.13 7.10
CA GLN A 250 16.54 0.29 6.83
C GLN A 250 16.18 0.29 5.35
N ILE A 251 15.62 -0.84 4.90
CA ILE A 251 14.91 -1.00 3.63
C ILE A 251 13.45 -1.26 3.98
N GLY A 252 12.53 -0.53 3.37
CA GLY A 252 11.11 -0.67 3.64
C GLY A 252 10.32 0.43 2.96
N THR A 253 9.23 0.84 3.60
CA THR A 253 8.36 1.91 3.11
C THR A 253 8.78 3.26 3.70
N PHE A 254 8.90 4.26 2.83
CA PHE A 254 9.25 5.63 3.18
C PHE A 254 8.16 6.60 2.76
N ALA A 255 8.00 7.66 3.54
CA ALA A 255 7.12 8.77 3.22
C ALA A 255 7.81 10.09 3.54
N LEU A 256 7.85 10.99 2.56
CA LEU A 256 8.19 12.38 2.80
C LEU A 256 6.92 13.11 3.27
N THR A 257 7.02 13.77 4.42
CA THR A 257 5.85 14.30 5.12
C THR A 257 6.04 15.74 5.56
N ILE A 258 4.93 16.38 5.84
CA ILE A 258 4.87 17.64 6.59
C ILE A 258 3.83 17.52 7.70
N PRO A 259 3.96 18.25 8.81
CA PRO A 259 2.89 18.41 9.78
C PRO A 259 1.57 18.82 9.12
N GLU A 260 0.48 18.11 9.42
CA GLU A 260 -0.88 18.45 9.02
C GLU A 260 -1.57 19.19 10.16
N TYR A 261 -1.75 20.50 10.02
CA TYR A 261 -2.58 21.28 10.94
C TYR A 261 -4.05 21.10 10.56
N ARG A 262 -4.78 20.29 11.33
CA ARG A 262 -6.22 20.13 11.15
C ARG A 262 -6.94 21.30 11.82
N ILE A 263 -7.72 22.04 11.05
CA ILE A 263 -8.67 23.01 11.59
C ILE A 263 -9.91 22.22 11.99
N TYR A 264 -10.09 22.04 13.30
CA TYR A 264 -11.34 21.53 13.85
C TYR A 264 -12.33 22.69 13.95
N LEU A 265 -13.51 22.55 13.34
CA LEU A 265 -14.63 23.42 13.68
C LEU A 265 -15.01 23.14 15.15
N PRO A 266 -15.13 24.17 16.01
CA PRO A 266 -15.66 23.98 17.35
C PRO A 266 -17.16 23.67 17.22
N PHE A 267 -17.52 22.42 17.02
CA PHE A 267 -18.90 21.97 17.15
C PHE A 267 -19.23 21.93 18.65
N VAL A 268 -19.63 23.09 19.19
CA VAL A 268 -20.49 23.12 20.36
C VAL A 268 -21.90 22.87 19.83
N GLY A 269 -22.46 21.71 20.16
CA GLY A 269 -23.73 21.25 19.65
C GLY A 269 -24.82 22.33 19.66
N ARG A 270 -25.24 22.75 18.46
CA ARG A 270 -26.59 23.23 18.22
C ARG A 270 -27.11 22.55 16.97
N ASN A 271 -28.25 21.89 17.16
CA ASN A 271 -29.08 21.32 16.10
C ASN A 271 -29.20 22.34 14.95
N ILE A 272 -28.84 21.90 13.75
CA ILE A 272 -29.10 22.64 12.51
C ILE A 272 -30.51 22.20 12.06
N PRO A 273 -31.40 23.14 11.67
CA PRO A 273 -32.79 22.88 11.30
C PRO A 273 -32.94 22.06 10.01
#